data_AF-A0A4C1U504-F1
#
_entry.id   AF-A0A4C1U504-F1
#
_cell.length_a   1.000
_cell.length_b   1.000
_cell.length_c   1.000
_cell.angle_alpha   90.00
_cell.angle_beta   90.00
_cell.angle_gamma   90.00
#
_symmetry.space_group_name_H-M   'P 1'
#
loop_
_entity.id
_entity.type
_entity.pdbx_description
1 polymer ?
#
loop_
_entity_poly.entity_id
_entity_poly.type
_entity_poly.pdbx_seq_one_letter_code
_entity_poly.pdbx_strand_id
1 'polypeptide(L)'
;MCIRPVMKYAGPVFAHAQPDTLYDLQIVQNKFCWRAADAPWYVRNSVLHQDLELLAISKFMKYVSERFFDIANSHPNQLLVSVVSYEPPPPHHFCRRPRNVLLDPPDDLAVEVEKLKELNKMSIE
;
A
#
# COMPACT_ATOMS: atom_id res chain seq x y z
N MET A 1 -11.79 -11.95 6.54
CA MET A 1 -12.49 -10.91 5.75
C MET A 1 -12.63 -9.62 6.59
N CYS A 2 -11.53 -9.06 7.13
CA CYS A 2 -11.60 -7.87 8.01
C CYS A 2 -10.41 -6.87 7.90
N ILE A 3 -9.36 -7.17 7.12
CA ILE A 3 -8.10 -6.41 7.22
C ILE A 3 -8.19 -5.06 6.47
N ARG A 4 -8.76 -5.05 5.26
CA ARG A 4 -8.81 -3.86 4.40
C ARG A 4 -9.64 -2.69 4.97
N PRO A 5 -10.82 -2.89 5.57
CA PRO A 5 -11.56 -1.79 6.19
C PRO A 5 -10.81 -1.14 7.36
N VAL A 6 -10.18 -1.96 8.22
CA VAL A 6 -9.40 -1.48 9.37
C VAL A 6 -8.19 -0.68 8.90
N MET A 7 -7.46 -1.20 7.91
CA MET A 7 -6.34 -0.49 7.28
C MET A 7 -6.76 0.82 6.61
N LYS A 8 -7.94 0.86 5.98
CA LYS A 8 -8.42 2.07 5.29
C LYS A 8 -8.68 3.21 6.29
N TYR A 9 -9.25 2.89 7.44
CA TYR A 9 -9.53 3.89 8.47
C TYR A 9 -8.24 4.47 9.08
N ALA A 10 -7.30 3.59 9.42
CA ALA A 10 -6.07 3.97 10.11
C ALA A 10 -4.85 4.05 9.19
N GLY A 11 -5.08 4.19 7.87
CA GLY A 11 -4.05 4.18 6.82
C GLY A 11 -2.90 5.14 7.09
N PRO A 12 -3.16 6.46 7.27
CA PRO A 12 -2.11 7.45 7.52
C PRO A 12 -1.31 7.22 8.82
N VAL A 13 -1.89 6.50 9.80
CA VAL A 13 -1.24 6.20 11.08
C VAL A 13 -0.35 4.96 10.96
N PHE A 14 -0.85 3.91 10.31
CA PHE A 14 -0.14 2.64 10.18
C PHE A 14 0.80 2.57 8.97
N ALA A 15 0.80 3.56 8.09
CA ALA A 15 1.67 3.57 6.92
C ALA A 15 3.18 3.61 7.28
N HIS A 16 3.51 3.99 8.51
CA HIS A 16 4.86 3.89 9.07
C HIS A 16 4.98 2.90 10.22
N ALA A 17 4.15 1.86 10.22
CA ALA A 17 4.40 0.70 11.07
C ALA A 17 5.79 0.11 10.77
N GLN A 18 6.37 -0.58 11.76
CA GLN A 18 7.66 -1.24 11.58
C GLN A 18 7.60 -2.20 10.37
N PRO A 19 8.63 -2.21 9.49
CA PRO A 19 8.63 -3.05 8.29
C PRO A 19 8.33 -4.53 8.57
N ASP A 20 8.83 -5.06 9.69
CA ASP A 20 8.57 -6.44 10.11
C ASP A 20 7.08 -6.72 10.32
N THR A 21 6.35 -5.79 10.93
CA THR A 21 4.90 -5.91 11.13
C THR A 21 4.12 -5.83 9.82
N LEU A 22 4.58 -4.99 8.88
CA LEU A 22 3.99 -4.91 7.54
C LEU A 22 4.23 -6.21 6.75
N TYR A 23 5.42 -6.80 6.90
CA TYR A 23 5.77 -8.08 6.30
C TYR A 23 4.90 -9.23 6.83
N ASP A 24 4.71 -9.32 8.15
CA ASP A 24 3.81 -10.30 8.75
C ASP A 24 2.38 -10.18 8.23
N LEU A 25 1.91 -8.95 8.05
CA LEU A 25 0.59 -8.65 7.52
C LEU A 25 0.47 -9.06 6.05
N GLN A 26 1.54 -8.91 5.27
CA GLN A 26 1.64 -9.42 3.91
C GLN A 26 1.60 -10.94 3.87
N ILE A 27 2.25 -11.64 4.80
CA ILE A 27 2.15 -13.10 4.93
C ILE A 27 0.69 -13.52 5.16
N VAL A 28 -0.03 -12.82 6.05
CA VAL A 28 -1.43 -13.11 6.33
C VAL A 28 -2.30 -12.88 5.08
N GLN A 29 -2.08 -11.79 4.34
CA GLN A 29 -2.77 -11.54 3.07
C GLN A 29 -2.47 -12.64 2.05
N ASN A 30 -1.20 -13.01 1.87
CA ASN A 30 -0.79 -14.05 0.92
C ASN A 30 -1.50 -15.37 1.25
N LYS A 31 -1.47 -15.82 2.52
CA LYS A 31 -2.17 -17.03 2.96
C LYS A 31 -3.68 -16.97 2.72
N PHE A 32 -4.29 -15.80 2.84
CA PHE A 32 -5.70 -15.60 2.52
C PHE A 32 -5.97 -15.76 1.02
N CYS A 33 -5.18 -15.10 0.16
CA CYS A 33 -5.29 -15.22 -1.30
C CYS A 33 -5.18 -16.69 -1.75
N TRP A 34 -4.21 -17.40 -1.19
CA TRP A 34 -3.98 -18.83 -1.41
C TRP A 34 -5.22 -19.68 -1.14
N ARG A 35 -5.81 -19.51 0.05
CA ARG A 35 -7.01 -20.26 0.44
C ARG A 35 -8.25 -19.85 -0.35
N ALA A 36 -8.35 -18.58 -0.75
CA ALA A 36 -9.48 -18.07 -1.52
C ALA A 36 -9.47 -18.59 -2.97
N ALA A 37 -8.28 -18.73 -3.57
CA ALA A 37 -8.11 -19.24 -4.93
C ALA A 37 -7.96 -20.78 -5.00
N ASP A 38 -7.93 -21.46 -3.85
CA ASP A 38 -7.60 -22.89 -3.72
C ASP A 38 -6.33 -23.27 -4.53
N ALA A 39 -5.31 -22.41 -4.46
CA ALA A 39 -4.13 -22.52 -5.29
C ALA A 39 -3.20 -23.68 -4.83
N PRO A 40 -2.43 -24.33 -5.72
CA PRO A 40 -1.39 -25.32 -5.37
C PRO A 40 -0.01 -24.71 -5.10
N TRP A 41 0.72 -25.15 -4.05
CA TRP A 41 1.86 -24.48 -3.34
C TRP A 41 2.98 -23.79 -4.17
N TYR A 42 3.11 -24.13 -5.45
CA TYR A 42 4.11 -23.59 -6.38
C TYR A 42 3.67 -22.33 -7.14
N VAL A 43 2.41 -21.90 -7.01
CA VAL A 43 1.94 -20.66 -7.66
C VAL A 43 2.61 -19.44 -7.03
N ARG A 44 3.12 -18.52 -7.85
CA ARG A 44 3.77 -17.30 -7.34
C ARG A 44 2.73 -16.33 -6.74
N ASN A 45 3.09 -15.69 -5.63
CA ASN A 45 2.22 -14.69 -4.98
C ASN A 45 1.90 -13.51 -5.91
N SER A 46 2.85 -13.06 -6.72
CA SER A 46 2.65 -11.95 -7.67
C SER A 46 1.58 -12.27 -8.73
N VAL A 47 1.48 -13.53 -9.16
CA VAL A 47 0.42 -13.99 -10.09
C VAL A 47 -0.93 -13.99 -9.39
N LEU A 48 -1.03 -14.56 -8.18
CA LEU A 48 -2.29 -14.54 -7.41
C LEU A 48 -2.78 -13.12 -7.13
N HIS A 49 -1.86 -12.21 -6.84
CA HIS A 49 -2.19 -10.80 -6.63
C HIS A 49 -2.66 -10.11 -7.91
N GLN A 50 -2.11 -10.48 -9.07
CA GLN A 50 -2.56 -9.98 -10.35
C GLN A 50 -3.96 -10.51 -10.70
N ASP A 51 -4.16 -11.83 -10.61
CA ASP A 51 -5.41 -12.50 -10.98
C ASP A 51 -6.58 -12.08 -10.08
N LEU A 52 -6.32 -11.87 -8.79
CA LEU A 52 -7.32 -11.38 -7.82
C LEU A 52 -7.43 -9.84 -7.79
N GLU A 53 -6.66 -9.13 -8.62
CA GLU A 53 -6.55 -7.67 -8.64
C GLU A 53 -6.24 -7.05 -7.25
N LEU A 54 -5.45 -7.76 -6.44
CA LEU A 54 -5.11 -7.35 -5.08
C LEU A 54 -3.79 -6.60 -5.02
N LEU A 55 -3.86 -5.37 -4.54
CA LEU A 55 -2.68 -4.59 -4.16
C LEU A 55 -1.95 -5.25 -2.97
N ALA A 56 -0.62 -5.17 -2.97
CA ALA A 56 0.21 -5.40 -1.79
C ALA A 56 -0.16 -4.38 -0.69
N ILE A 57 0.05 -4.75 0.57
CA ILE A 57 -0.34 -3.91 1.71
C ILE A 57 0.40 -2.58 1.69
N SER A 58 1.72 -2.59 1.47
CA SER A 58 2.54 -1.38 1.33
C SER A 58 1.95 -0.40 0.31
N LYS A 59 1.64 -0.88 -0.89
CA LYS A 59 1.00 -0.09 -1.96
C LYS A 59 -0.41 0.37 -1.60
N PHE A 60 -1.20 -0.47 -0.94
CA PHE A 60 -2.53 -0.10 -0.48
C PHE A 60 -2.47 1.00 0.60
N MET A 61 -1.54 0.91 1.54
CA MET A 61 -1.34 1.90 2.60
C MET A 61 -0.90 3.25 2.03
N LYS A 62 -0.02 3.23 1.03
CA LYS A 62 0.37 4.43 0.28
C LYS A 62 -0.83 5.08 -0.41
N TYR A 63 -1.60 4.29 -1.16
CA TYR A 63 -2.80 4.76 -1.85
C TYR A 63 -3.86 5.36 -0.90
N VAL A 64 -4.12 4.71 0.24
CA VAL A 64 -5.06 5.22 1.25
C VAL A 64 -4.54 6.55 1.84
N SER A 65 -3.24 6.65 2.08
CA SER A 65 -2.62 7.85 2.63
C SER A 65 -2.66 9.02 1.65
N GLU A 66 -2.33 8.78 0.37
CA GLU A 66 -2.48 9.75 -0.73
C GLU A 66 -3.90 10.30 -0.77
N ARG A 67 -4.89 9.40 -0.87
CA ARG A 67 -6.30 9.78 -0.92
C ARG A 67 -6.74 10.58 0.31
N PHE A 68 -6.23 10.24 1.50
CA PHE A 68 -6.53 10.99 2.72
C PHE A 68 -6.00 12.43 2.64
N PHE A 69 -4.76 12.61 2.19
CA PHE A 69 -4.16 13.94 2.05
C PHE A 69 -4.82 14.75 0.92
N ASP A 70 -5.21 14.12 -0.18
CA ASP A 70 -5.93 14.79 -1.28
C ASP A 70 -7.30 15.30 -0.84
N ILE A 71 -8.03 14.50 -0.06
CA ILE A 71 -9.32 14.91 0.52
C ILE A 71 -9.12 16.07 1.51
N ALA A 72 -8.08 16.01 2.34
CA ALA A 72 -7.80 17.06 3.30
C ALA A 72 -7.37 18.38 2.63
N ASN A 73 -6.60 18.29 1.54
CA ASN A 73 -6.17 19.45 0.74
C ASN A 73 -7.32 20.08 -0.05
N SER A 74 -8.33 19.31 -0.46
CA SER A 74 -9.52 19.81 -1.16
C SER A 74 -10.64 20.30 -0.23
N HIS A 75 -10.43 20.25 1.09
CA HIS A 75 -11.45 20.62 2.07
C HIS A 75 -11.70 22.15 2.07
N PRO A 76 -12.95 22.64 2.18
CA PRO A 76 -13.25 24.07 2.24
C PRO A 76 -12.67 24.81 3.47
N ASN A 77 -12.14 24.08 4.46
CA ASN A 77 -11.62 24.66 5.68
C ASN A 77 -10.11 24.86 5.55
N GLN A 78 -9.68 26.13 5.47
CA GLN A 78 -8.29 26.51 5.32
C GLN A 78 -7.37 26.01 6.44
N LEU A 79 -7.91 25.83 7.66
CA LEU A 79 -7.13 25.29 8.78
C LEU A 79 -6.75 23.82 8.57
N LEU A 80 -7.62 23.03 7.92
CA LEU A 80 -7.31 21.63 7.63
C LEU A 80 -6.28 21.53 6.50
N VAL A 81 -6.40 22.39 5.49
CA VAL A 81 -5.43 22.48 4.40
C VAL A 81 -4.05 22.87 4.92
N SER A 82 -3.96 23.86 5.83
CA SER A 82 -2.67 24.30 6.37
C SER A 82 -1.97 23.24 7.24
N VAL A 83 -2.74 22.42 7.97
CA VAL A 83 -2.20 21.30 8.79
C VAL A 83 -1.58 20.21 7.92
N VAL A 84 -2.17 19.97 6.74
CA VAL A 84 -1.68 18.93 5.82
C VAL A 84 -0.59 19.47 4.90
N SER A 85 -0.67 20.73 4.48
CA SER A 85 0.24 21.37 3.52
C SER A 85 1.60 21.76 4.13
N TYR A 86 2.37 20.78 4.60
CA TYR A 86 3.79 20.95 4.98
C TYR A 86 4.70 20.03 4.15
N GLU A 87 5.95 20.46 3.94
CA GLU A 87 6.98 19.59 3.41
C GLU A 87 7.52 18.69 4.53
N PRO A 88 7.45 17.36 4.37
CA PRO A 88 7.99 16.45 5.37
C PRO A 88 9.52 16.64 5.50
N PRO A 89 10.06 16.68 6.73
CA PRO A 89 11.52 16.69 6.90
C PRO A 89 12.13 15.40 6.35
N PRO A 90 13.40 15.43 5.91
CA PRO A 90 14.12 14.24 5.47
C PRO A 90 13.96 13.13 6.50
N PRO A 91 13.69 11.88 6.08
CA PRO A 91 13.48 10.78 7.00
C PRO A 91 14.77 10.51 7.80
N HIS A 92 14.85 11.05 9.02
CA HIS A 92 15.82 10.62 10.01
C HIS A 92 15.30 9.36 10.72
N HIS A 93 16.22 8.50 11.17
CA HIS A 93 15.95 7.14 11.66
C HIS A 93 14.83 7.00 12.72
N PHE A 94 14.37 8.08 13.37
CA PHE A 94 13.39 8.03 14.46
C PHE A 94 12.16 8.95 14.30
N CYS A 95 12.12 9.82 13.28
CA CYS A 95 11.07 10.84 13.16
C CYS A 95 10.49 10.85 11.75
N ARG A 96 9.63 9.88 11.43
CA ARG A 96 8.82 9.92 10.21
C ARG A 96 7.52 10.65 10.47
N ARG A 97 7.17 11.60 9.60
CA ARG A 97 5.85 12.24 9.61
C ARG A 97 4.90 11.46 8.70
N PRO A 98 3.57 11.52 8.92
CA PRO A 98 2.60 10.81 8.10
C PRO A 98 2.71 11.09 6.58
N ARG A 99 3.24 12.25 6.16
CA ARG A 99 3.47 12.55 4.73
C ARG A 99 4.72 11.88 4.14
N ASN A 100 5.62 11.32 4.95
CA ASN A 100 6.82 10.65 4.44
C ASN A 100 6.48 9.39 3.64
N VAL A 101 5.29 8.79 3.86
CA VAL A 101 4.76 7.64 3.10
C VAL A 101 4.76 7.89 1.59
N LEU A 102 4.54 9.14 1.17
CA LEU A 102 4.51 9.51 -0.24
C LEU A 102 5.88 9.36 -0.90
N LEU A 103 6.94 9.57 -0.12
CA LEU A 103 8.33 9.51 -0.55
C LEU A 103 8.94 8.10 -0.42
N ASP A 104 8.24 7.17 0.23
CA ASP A 104 8.75 5.81 0.41
C ASP A 104 8.83 5.08 -0.95
N PRO A 105 9.91 4.31 -1.19
CA PRO A 105 10.07 3.52 -2.40
C PRO A 105 9.02 2.40 -2.46
N PRO A 106 8.67 1.93 -3.66
CA PRO A 106 7.78 0.79 -3.82
C PRO A 106 8.40 -0.49 -3.27
N ASP A 107 7.55 -1.34 -2.73
CA ASP A 107 7.89 -2.66 -2.17
C ASP A 107 8.17 -3.68 -3.29
N ASP A 108 9.02 -4.67 -3.02
CA ASP A 108 9.49 -5.64 -4.02
C ASP A 108 8.34 -6.39 -4.68
N LEU A 109 7.35 -6.84 -3.89
CA LEU A 109 6.16 -7.51 -4.41
C LEU A 109 5.32 -6.58 -5.29
N ALA A 110 5.26 -5.28 -4.95
CA ALA A 110 4.53 -4.30 -5.74
C ALA A 110 5.22 -4.06 -7.09
N VAL A 111 6.56 -3.99 -7.10
CA VAL A 111 7.38 -3.87 -8.31
C VAL A 111 7.19 -5.10 -9.21
N GLU A 112 7.20 -6.31 -8.64
CA GLU A 112 6.95 -7.53 -9.42
C GLU A 112 5.57 -7.56 -10.07
N VAL A 113 4.52 -7.21 -9.31
CA VAL A 113 3.14 -7.20 -9.83
C VAL A 113 2.98 -6.16 -10.93
N GLU A 114 3.59 -4.98 -10.81
CA GLU A 114 3.60 -3.98 -11.89
C GLU A 114 4.34 -4.49 -13.13
N LYS A 115 5.51 -5.09 -12.95
CA LYS A 115 6.27 -5.66 -14.07
C LYS A 115 5.48 -6.73 -14.82
N LEU A 116 4.77 -7.61 -14.11
CA LEU A 116 3.89 -8.62 -14.74
C LEU A 116 2.72 -7.99 -15.49
N LYS A 117 2.14 -6.91 -14.96
CA LYS A 117 1.08 -6.17 -15.67
C LYS A 117 1.59 -5.55 -16.98
N GLU A 118 2.78 -4.96 -16.97
CA GLU A 118 3.37 -4.38 -18.19
C GLU A 118 3.73 -5.45 -19.22
N LEU A 119 4.29 -6.59 -18.79
CA LEU A 119 4.55 -7.73 -19.69
C LEU A 119 3.27 -8.24 -20.37
N ASN A 120 2.17 -8.35 -19.62
CA ASN A 120 0.91 -8.82 -20.19
C ASN A 120 0.31 -7.81 -21.18
N LYS A 121 0.46 -6.49 -20.94
CA LYS A 121 0.03 -5.47 -21.92
C LYS A 121 0.80 -5.59 -23.24
N MET A 122 2.12 -5.72 -23.17
CA MET A 122 2.98 -5.87 -24.36
C MET A 122 2.74 -7.17 -25.14
N SER A 123 2.14 -8.19 -24.52
CA SER A 123 1.82 -9.46 -25.18
C SER A 123 0.44 -9.44 -25.86
N ILE A 124 -0.37 -8.41 -25.62
CA ILE A 124 -1.73 -8.26 -26.17
C ILE A 124 -1.76 -7.25 -27.33
N GLU A 125 -0.74 -6.40 -27.44
CA GLU A 125 -0.43 -5.58 -28.63
C GLU A 125 0.30 -6.38 -29.72
#